data_AF-A0A3S1C5C5-F1
#
_entry.id   AF-A0A3S1C5C5-F1
#
_cell.length_a   1.000
_cell.length_b   1.000
_cell.length_c   1.000
_cell.angle_alpha   90.00
_cell.angle_beta   90.00
_cell.angle_gamma   90.00
#
_symmetry.space_group_name_H-M   'P 1'
#
loop_
_entity.id
_entity.type
_entity.pdbx_description
1 polymer ?
#
loop_
_entity_poly.entity_id
_entity_poly.type
_entity_poly.pdbx_seq_one_letter_code
_entity_poly.pdbx_strand_id
1 'polypeptide(L)' 'MRHEKKFEQTSLVREECRMIRLKMRIKLREVADHLGCELEHVSRWENGKVNFSKKRLIKYIELCEEWQS' A
#
# COMPACT_ATOMS: atom_id res chain seq x y z
N MET A 1 -24.91 -7.13 15.86
CA MET A 1 -23.68 -6.34 15.66
C MET A 1 -22.82 -7.01 14.59
N ARG A 2 -22.76 -6.47 13.37
CA ARG A 2 -21.88 -6.99 12.31
C ARG A 2 -20.43 -6.82 12.76
N HIS A 3 -19.73 -7.92 12.97
CA HIS A 3 -18.28 -7.89 13.13
C HIS A 3 -17.71 -7.60 11.74
N GLU A 4 -17.47 -6.32 11.45
CA GLU A 4 -16.62 -5.99 10.31
C GLU A 4 -15.25 -6.63 10.58
N LYS A 5 -14.87 -7.61 9.74
CA LYS A 5 -13.50 -8.12 9.71
C LYS A 5 -12.59 -6.90 9.55
N LYS A 6 -11.90 -6.49 10.62
CA LYS A 6 -10.83 -5.50 10.54
C LYS A 6 -9.82 -6.05 9.54
N PHE A 7 -9.67 -5.37 8.41
CA PHE A 7 -8.68 -5.77 7.42
C PHE A 7 -7.31 -5.43 7.99
N GLU A 8 -6.57 -6.46 8.38
CA GLU A 8 -5.35 -6.30 9.14
C GLU A 8 -4.18 -5.96 8.22
N GLN A 9 -3.64 -4.76 8.39
CA GLN A 9 -2.44 -4.28 7.68
C GLN A 9 -1.21 -4.72 8.47
N THR A 10 -0.73 -5.92 8.18
CA THR A 10 0.43 -6.48 8.87
C THR A 10 1.72 -5.78 8.44
N SER A 11 2.75 -5.87 9.28
CA SER A 11 4.10 -5.42 8.91
C SER A 11 4.61 -6.14 7.65
N LEU A 12 4.28 -7.42 7.48
CA LEU A 12 4.68 -8.23 6.34
C LEU A 12 4.14 -7.66 5.01
N VAL A 13 2.82 -7.43 4.90
CA VAL A 13 2.21 -6.87 3.67
C VAL A 13 2.82 -5.53 3.30
N ARG A 14 3.09 -4.70 4.30
CA ARG A 14 3.71 -3.40 4.11
C ARG A 14 5.15 -3.51 3.60
N GLU A 15 5.94 -4.40 4.19
CA GLU A 15 7.30 -4.67 3.78
C GLU A 15 7.35 -5.24 2.36
N GLU A 16 6.46 -6.17 2.03
CA GLU A 16 6.33 -6.76 0.68
C GLU A 16 6.03 -5.69 -0.37
N CYS A 17 4.99 -4.87 -0.15
CA CYS A 17 4.64 -3.78 -1.07
C CYS A 17 5.83 -2.82 -1.26
N ARG A 18 6.50 -2.44 -0.18
CA ARG A 18 7.68 -1.57 -0.21
C ARG A 18 8.83 -2.21 -1.01
N MET A 19 9.12 -3.50 -0.78
CA MET A 19 10.18 -4.22 -1.50
C MET A 19 9.89 -4.29 -3.00
N ILE A 20 8.65 -4.62 -3.38
CA ILE A 20 8.24 -4.69 -4.79
C ILE A 20 8.37 -3.32 -5.43
N ARG A 21 7.86 -2.26 -4.78
CA ARG A 21 7.99 -0.88 -5.28
C ARG A 21 9.45 -0.51 -5.55
N LEU A 22 10.35 -0.82 -4.61
CA LEU A 22 11.78 -0.54 -4.75
C LEU A 22 12.43 -1.37 -5.86
N LYS A 23 12.12 -2.67 -5.96
CA LYS A 23 12.61 -3.56 -7.01
C LYS A 23 12.22 -3.07 -8.40
N MET A 24 10.99 -2.58 -8.53
CA MET A 24 10.45 -2.05 -9.79
C MET A 24 10.81 -0.58 -10.05
N ARG A 25 11.58 0.06 -9.16
CA ARG A 25 11.95 1.50 -9.23
C ARG A 25 10.74 2.44 -9.33
N ILE A 26 9.59 2.03 -8.81
CA ILE A 26 8.38 2.85 -8.75
C ILE A 26 8.58 3.94 -7.69
N LYS A 27 8.38 5.20 -8.08
CA LYS A 27 8.49 6.33 -7.16
C LYS A 27 7.27 6.36 -6.25
N LEU A 28 7.46 6.85 -5.02
CA LEU A 28 6.35 7.06 -4.09
C LEU A 28 5.24 7.96 -4.68
N ARG A 29 5.61 8.92 -5.54
CA ARG A 29 4.64 9.78 -6.24
C ARG A 29 3.71 8.98 -7.15
N GLU A 30 4.24 8.03 -7.91
CA GLU A 30 3.45 7.21 -8.85
C GLU A 30 2.45 6.33 -8.10
N VAL A 31 2.87 5.76 -6.96
CA VAL A 31 1.95 5.04 -6.06
C VAL A 31 0.87 5.97 -5.53
N ALA A 32 1.25 7.16 -5.06
CA ALA A 32 0.31 8.13 -4.51
C ALA A 32 -0.75 8.56 -5.54
N ASP A 33 -0.33 8.79 -6.79
CA ASP A 33 -1.20 9.12 -7.91
C ASP A 33 -2.18 7.97 -8.21
N HIS A 34 -1.69 6.73 -8.26
CA HIS A 34 -2.52 5.54 -8.46
C HIS A 34 -3.56 5.32 -7.33
N LEU A 35 -3.16 5.60 -6.09
CA LEU A 35 -3.99 5.48 -4.90
C LEU A 35 -4.95 6.65 -4.67
N GLY A 36 -4.75 7.78 -5.36
CA GLY A 36 -5.48 9.02 -5.11
C GLY A 36 -5.25 9.55 -3.70
N CYS A 37 -3.98 9.67 -3.30
CA CYS A 37 -3.59 10.23 -2.01
C CYS A 37 -2.31 11.07 -2.10
N GLU A 38 -1.97 11.73 -1.00
CA GLU A 38 -0.71 12.46 -0.87
C GLU A 38 0.47 11.50 -0.74
N LEU A 39 1.62 11.90 -1.31
CA LEU A 39 2.88 11.15 -1.22
C LEU A 39 3.27 10.84 0.23
N GLU A 40 3.07 11.81 1.14
CA GLU A 40 3.33 11.62 2.56
C GLU A 40 2.51 10.47 3.15
N HIS A 41 1.27 10.28 2.67
CA HIS A 41 0.41 9.21 3.14
C HIS A 41 0.99 7.84 2.79
N VAL A 42 1.51 7.67 1.57
CA VAL A 42 2.20 6.45 1.15
C VAL A 42 3.46 6.22 1.98
N SER A 43 4.29 7.25 2.13
CA SER A 43 5.52 7.17 2.93
C SER A 43 5.24 6.78 4.38
N ARG A 44 4.26 7.43 5.02
CA ARG A 44 3.85 7.12 6.40
C ARG A 44 3.27 5.73 6.52
N TRP A 45 2.54 5.26 5.51
CA TRP A 45 2.03 3.89 5.50
C TRP A 45 3.17 2.86 5.39
N GLU A 46 4.10 3.02 4.45
CA GLU A 46 5.27 2.13 4.29
C GLU A 46 6.17 2.09 5.53
N ASN A 47 6.19 3.17 6.32
CA ASN A 47 6.93 3.26 7.58
C ASN A 47 6.08 2.91 8.82
N GLY A 48 4.86 2.38 8.63
CA GLY A 48 3.98 1.92 9.70
C GLY A 48 3.46 3.02 10.64
N LYS A 49 3.47 4.27 10.19
CA LYS A 49 2.98 5.42 10.96
C LYS A 49 1.49 5.65 10.82
N VAL A 50 0.88 5.16 9.74
CA VAL A 50 -0.57 5.25 9.50
C VAL A 50 -1.07 3.98 8.82
N ASN A 51 -2.38 3.74 8.91
CA ASN A 51 -3.06 2.70 8.18
C ASN A 51 -3.80 3.30 6.98
N PHE A 52 -3.78 2.59 5.85
CA PHE A 52 -4.61 2.88 4.71
C PHE A 52 -6.05 2.47 4.95
N SER A 53 -6.96 3.07 4.19
CA SER A 53 -8.29 2.51 4.01
C SER A 53 -8.20 1.19 3.23
N LYS A 54 -9.18 0.31 3.41
CA LYS A 54 -9.26 -0.97 2.67
C LYS A 54 -9.12 -0.78 1.15
N LYS A 55 -9.77 0.25 0.59
CA LYS A 55 -9.71 0.57 -0.84
C LYS A 55 -8.30 0.91 -1.32
N ARG A 56 -7.54 1.69 -0.54
CA ARG A 56 -6.15 2.05 -0.88
C ARG A 56 -5.21 0.87 -0.73
N LEU A 57 -5.40 0.06 0.29
CA LEU A 57 -4.60 -1.14 0.50
C LEU A 57 -4.76 -2.13 -0.67
N ILE A 58 -6.00 -2.42 -1.06
CA ILE A 58 -6.28 -3.32 -2.19
C ILE A 58 -5.61 -2.80 -3.46
N LYS A 59 -5.78 -1.52 -3.79
CA LYS A 59 -5.12 -0.91 -4.96
C LYS A 59 -3.60 -1.00 -4.91
N TYR A 60 -2.99 -0.87 -3.73
CA TYR A 60 -1.53 -0.97 -3.64
C TYR A 60 -1.07 -2.42 -3.86
N ILE A 61 -1.79 -3.39 -3.31
CA ILE A 61 -1.52 -4.82 -3.53
C ILE A 61 -1.70 -5.17 -5.01
N GLU A 62 -2.81 -4.76 -5.63
CA GLU A 62 -3.08 -4.96 -7.06
C GLU A 62 -1.95 -4.37 -7.93
N LEU A 63 -1.54 -3.13 -7.63
CA LEU A 63 -0.37 -2.52 -8.28
C LEU A 63 0.83 -3.46 -8.16
N CYS A 64 1.17 -3.91 -6.95
CA CYS A 64 2.32 -4.80 -6.73
C CYS A 64 2.22 -6.15 -7.47
N GLU A 65 1.02 -6.71 -7.63
CA GLU A 65 0.77 -7.98 -8.34
C GLU A 65 0.86 -7.83 -9.87
N GLU A 66 0.28 -6.76 -10.44
CA GLU A 66 0.28 -6.49 -11.88
C GLU A 66 1.69 -6.37 -12.46
N TRP A 67 2.65 -5.85 -11.69
CA TRP A 67 4.04 -5.70 -12.13
C TRP A 67 4.90 -6.98 -12.00
N GLN A 68 4.36 -8.06 -11.43
CA GLN A 68 5.05 -9.37 -11.36
C GLN A 68 4.68 -10.33 -12.49
N SER A 69 3.59 -10.06 -13.23
CA SER A 69 3.19 -10.81 -14.44
C SER A 69 3.96 -10.35 -15.68
#